data_AF-A0A0R2S1U9-F1
#
_entry.id   AF-A0A0R2S1U9-F1
#
_cell.length_a   1.000
_cell.length_b   1.000
_cell.length_c   1.000
_cell.angle_alpha   90.00
_cell.angle_beta   90.00
_cell.angle_gamma   90.00
#
_symmetry.space_group_name_H-M   'P 1'
#
loop_
_entity.id
_entity.type
_entity.pdbx_description
1 polymer ?
#
loop_
_entity_poly.entity_id
_entity_poly.type
_entity_poly.pdbx_seq_one_letter_code
_entity_poly.pdbx_strand_id
1 'polypeptide(L)'
;MMQKFNTKQAWIFNTLQLYRNDRVAYLEILLANARKNNFFIGLKLVRGAYHEQEIKRAKEMDYPCPVHTIKENTDNDYNKALTLCIKNIDIISVCAGTHNEDSSALLINLLENHNISKDDKRVYFSQLLGMSDHISYNAAKKGFNVAKYVPYGPVKDVLPYLIRRAEENTSIAGQMGRELSNIIAEKKRRKNT
;
A
#
# COMPACT_ATOMS: atom_id res chain seq x y z
N MET A 1 6.43 9.64 -18.17
CA MET A 1 5.16 8.94 -18.52
C MET A 1 3.95 9.62 -17.90
N MET A 2 3.85 9.75 -16.57
CA MET A 2 2.74 10.49 -15.92
C MET A 2 2.56 11.90 -16.48
N GLN A 3 3.63 12.72 -16.54
CA GLN A 3 3.56 14.08 -17.11
C GLN A 3 3.01 14.13 -18.55
N LYS A 4 3.26 13.10 -19.36
CA LYS A 4 2.80 13.05 -20.77
C LYS A 4 1.32 12.68 -20.88
N PHE A 5 0.81 11.81 -20.01
CA PHE A 5 -0.50 11.16 -20.19
C PHE A 5 -1.54 11.55 -19.12
N ASN A 6 -1.11 11.96 -17.93
CA ASN A 6 -2.00 12.35 -16.84
C ASN A 6 -2.31 13.86 -16.89
N THR A 7 -2.86 14.36 -17.99
CA THR A 7 -3.10 15.80 -18.19
C THR A 7 -4.42 16.29 -17.61
N LYS A 8 -5.42 15.41 -17.46
CA LYS A 8 -6.75 15.75 -16.91
C LYS A 8 -7.08 14.99 -15.62
N GLN A 9 -6.54 13.79 -15.48
CA GLN A 9 -6.64 12.94 -14.30
C GLN A 9 -5.53 11.89 -14.34
N ALA A 10 -5.34 11.15 -13.24
CA ALA A 10 -4.38 10.07 -13.19
C ALA A 10 -4.89 8.84 -13.95
N TRP A 11 -4.22 8.48 -15.04
CA TRP A 11 -4.43 7.22 -15.77
C TRP A 11 -3.26 6.26 -15.54
N ILE A 12 -2.05 6.82 -15.58
CA ILE A 12 -0.81 6.10 -15.32
C ILE A 12 -0.51 6.20 -13.84
N PHE A 13 -0.39 5.04 -13.20
CA PHE A 13 0.01 4.89 -11.82
C PHE A 13 1.39 4.26 -11.74
N ASN A 14 2.26 4.85 -10.92
CA ASN A 14 3.56 4.27 -10.58
C ASN A 14 3.54 3.72 -9.16
N THR A 15 4.32 2.67 -8.89
CA THR A 15 4.47 2.14 -7.53
C THR A 15 5.56 2.91 -6.78
N LEU A 16 5.24 3.41 -5.60
CA LEU A 16 6.20 4.00 -4.66
C LEU A 16 6.44 3.00 -3.52
N GLN A 17 7.70 2.63 -3.29
CA GLN A 17 8.09 1.59 -2.33
C GLN A 17 8.71 2.20 -1.07
N LEU A 18 7.93 2.32 0.00
CA LEU A 18 8.23 3.16 1.16
C LEU A 18 9.21 2.52 2.16
N TYR A 19 9.67 1.30 1.88
CA TYR A 19 10.84 0.71 2.55
C TYR A 19 12.15 1.43 2.20
N ARG A 20 12.17 2.28 1.17
CA ARG A 20 13.34 3.05 0.75
C ARG A 20 13.37 4.39 1.49
N ASN A 21 14.57 4.77 1.92
CA ASN A 21 14.81 5.96 2.74
C ASN A 21 14.67 7.29 2.00
N ASP A 22 14.48 7.28 0.68
CA ASP A 22 14.46 8.47 -0.19
C ASP A 22 13.07 8.79 -0.77
N ARG A 23 12.03 8.01 -0.44
CA ARG A 23 10.74 8.07 -1.16
C ARG A 23 9.79 9.16 -0.71
N VAL A 24 9.85 9.57 0.55
CA VAL A 24 9.05 10.71 1.03
C VAL A 24 9.56 12.01 0.38
N ALA A 25 10.87 12.25 0.42
CA ALA A 25 11.48 13.40 -0.27
C ALA A 25 11.21 13.39 -1.78
N TYR A 26 11.30 12.22 -2.43
CA TYR A 26 10.92 12.07 -3.83
C TYR A 26 9.45 12.46 -4.09
N LEU A 27 8.52 12.07 -3.20
CA LEU A 27 7.11 12.42 -3.33
C LEU A 27 6.89 13.93 -3.24
N GLU A 28 7.57 14.63 -2.33
CA GLU A 28 7.50 16.10 -2.21
C GLU A 28 8.00 16.80 -3.48
N ILE A 29 9.14 16.34 -4.02
CA ILE A 29 9.67 16.83 -5.29
C ILE A 29 8.70 16.55 -6.44
N LEU A 30 8.09 15.35 -6.46
CA LEU A 30 7.11 14.98 -7.48
C LEU A 30 5.87 15.86 -7.42
N LEU A 31 5.37 16.18 -6.23
CA LEU A 31 4.26 17.11 -6.01
C LEU A 31 4.59 18.50 -6.56
N ALA A 32 5.74 19.06 -6.21
CA ALA A 32 6.19 20.35 -6.71
C ALA A 32 6.29 20.37 -8.25
N ASN A 33 6.84 19.31 -8.83
CA ASN A 33 6.96 19.16 -10.27
C ASN A 33 5.59 19.01 -10.97
N ALA A 34 4.66 18.27 -10.36
CA ALA A 34 3.30 18.10 -10.87
C ALA A 34 2.54 19.42 -10.95
N ARG A 35 2.65 20.25 -9.91
CA ARG A 35 2.09 21.61 -9.89
C ARG A 35 2.71 22.49 -10.97
N LYS A 36 4.04 22.53 -11.02
CA LYS A 36 4.79 23.37 -11.98
C LYS A 36 4.46 23.02 -13.43
N ASN A 37 4.31 21.74 -13.73
CA ASN A 37 4.13 21.24 -15.09
C ASN A 37 2.68 20.81 -15.39
N ASN A 38 1.75 21.14 -14.51
CA ASN A 38 0.31 20.91 -14.64
C ASN A 38 -0.08 19.47 -15.07
N PHE A 39 0.37 18.47 -14.31
CA PHE A 39 -0.04 17.07 -14.50
C PHE A 39 -0.51 16.43 -13.19
N PHE A 40 -1.30 15.36 -13.32
CA PHE A 40 -1.84 14.60 -12.20
C PHE A 40 -0.94 13.41 -11.84
N ILE A 41 -0.74 13.17 -10.56
CA ILE A 41 0.06 12.08 -10.04
C ILE A 41 -0.84 10.87 -9.80
N GLY A 42 -0.44 9.69 -10.28
CA GLY A 42 -1.04 8.42 -9.89
C GLY A 42 -0.01 7.58 -9.14
N LEU A 43 -0.28 7.24 -7.88
CA LEU A 43 0.64 6.40 -7.10
C LEU A 43 -0.05 5.20 -6.47
N LYS A 44 0.59 4.04 -6.58
CA LYS A 44 0.35 2.89 -5.71
C LYS A 44 1.39 2.91 -4.60
N LEU A 45 0.97 3.20 -3.37
CA LEU A 45 1.87 3.15 -2.21
C LEU A 45 1.97 1.70 -1.74
N VAL A 46 3.19 1.22 -1.51
CA VAL A 46 3.46 -0.08 -0.88
C VAL A 46 4.64 0.07 0.05
N ARG A 47 4.80 -0.85 1.01
CA ARG A 47 6.06 -0.94 1.79
C ARG A 47 7.21 -1.37 0.88
N GLY A 48 7.09 -2.55 0.28
CA GLY A 48 8.10 -3.11 -0.61
C GLY A 48 8.12 -4.62 -0.49
N ALA A 49 8.62 -5.32 -1.51
CA ALA A 49 8.56 -6.78 -1.59
C ALA A 49 9.94 -7.45 -1.74
N TYR A 50 11.02 -6.67 -1.75
CA TYR A 50 12.39 -7.16 -2.03
C TYR A 50 13.39 -6.74 -0.95
N HIS A 51 12.91 -6.52 0.28
CA HIS A 51 13.69 -5.90 1.37
C HIS A 51 15.01 -6.62 1.67
N GLU A 52 14.94 -7.93 1.87
CA GLU A 52 16.13 -8.75 2.17
C GLU A 52 17.12 -8.79 1.00
N GLN A 53 16.61 -8.80 -0.24
CA GLN A 53 17.43 -8.79 -1.45
C GLN A 53 18.20 -7.48 -1.59
N GLU A 54 17.55 -6.34 -1.31
CA GLU A 54 18.20 -5.02 -1.33
C GLU A 54 19.28 -4.91 -0.25
N ILE A 55 19.05 -5.43 0.96
CA ILE A 55 20.06 -5.47 2.03
C ILE A 55 21.24 -6.34 1.63
N LYS A 56 20.97 -7.55 1.11
CA LYS A 56 22.02 -8.47 0.67
C LYS A 56 22.87 -7.84 -0.42
N ARG A 57 22.24 -7.27 -1.44
CA ARG A 57 22.92 -6.59 -2.56
C ARG A 57 23.78 -5.42 -2.09
N ALA A 58 23.27 -4.58 -1.19
CA ALA A 58 24.02 -3.44 -0.66
C ALA A 58 25.30 -3.87 0.07
N LYS A 59 25.23 -4.99 0.83
CA LYS A 59 26.40 -5.59 1.48
C LYS A 59 27.39 -6.18 0.48
N GLU A 60 26.91 -6.90 -0.53
CA GLU A 60 27.76 -7.55 -1.55
C GLU A 60 28.49 -6.53 -2.44
N MET A 61 27.85 -5.41 -2.74
CA MET A 61 28.37 -4.37 -3.63
C MET A 61 28.97 -3.16 -2.89
N ASP A 62 29.04 -3.21 -1.57
CA ASP A 62 29.62 -2.18 -0.69
C ASP A 62 29.08 -0.75 -0.96
N TYR A 63 27.75 -0.63 -1.03
CA TYR A 63 27.09 0.69 -1.11
C TYR A 63 26.08 0.91 0.02
N PRO A 64 25.76 2.17 0.36
CA PRO A 64 24.79 2.46 1.41
C PRO A 64 23.45 1.78 1.17
N CYS A 65 22.94 1.06 2.19
CA CYS A 65 21.67 0.34 2.08
C CYS A 65 20.53 1.33 1.71
N PRO A 66 19.82 1.10 0.59
CA PRO A 66 18.81 2.04 0.10
C PRO A 66 17.48 1.90 0.85
N VAL A 67 17.36 0.88 1.70
CA VAL A 67 16.15 0.55 2.46
C VAL A 67 16.35 0.71 3.96
N HIS A 68 15.27 1.05 4.65
CA HIS A 68 15.20 1.10 6.11
C HIS A 68 15.48 -0.29 6.70
N THR A 69 16.42 -0.38 7.64
CA THR A 69 16.72 -1.63 8.36
C THR A 69 15.75 -1.89 9.51
N ILE A 70 15.07 -0.85 10.00
CA ILE A 70 14.05 -0.91 11.05
C ILE A 70 12.67 -0.81 10.40
N LYS A 71 11.80 -1.80 10.64
CA LYS A 71 10.45 -1.87 10.07
C LYS A 71 9.62 -0.62 10.39
N GLU A 72 9.71 -0.12 11.61
CA GLU A 72 8.97 1.06 12.06
C GLU A 72 9.26 2.29 11.20
N ASN A 73 10.50 2.47 10.72
CA ASN A 73 10.84 3.57 9.81
C ASN A 73 10.12 3.45 8.46
N THR A 74 9.96 2.21 7.94
CA THR A 74 9.15 1.94 6.75
C THR A 74 7.67 2.25 6.98
N ASP A 75 7.13 1.87 8.15
CA ASP A 75 5.74 2.17 8.51
C ASP A 75 5.49 3.67 8.63
N ASN A 76 6.42 4.38 9.27
CA ASN A 76 6.39 5.84 9.43
C ASN A 76 6.40 6.53 8.06
N ASP A 77 7.30 6.13 7.16
CA ASP A 77 7.37 6.73 5.83
C ASP A 77 6.15 6.39 4.96
N TYR A 78 5.60 5.17 5.08
CA TYR A 78 4.33 4.81 4.44
C TYR A 78 3.19 5.73 4.89
N ASN A 79 3.03 5.90 6.20
CA ASN A 79 1.97 6.74 6.79
C ASN A 79 2.17 8.22 6.45
N LYS A 80 3.41 8.72 6.42
CA LYS A 80 3.74 10.09 5.96
C LYS A 80 3.36 10.29 4.51
N ALA A 81 3.76 9.37 3.62
CA ALA A 81 3.45 9.47 2.19
C ALA A 81 1.94 9.40 1.93
N LEU A 82 1.22 8.54 2.66
CA LEU A 82 -0.23 8.46 2.60
C LEU A 82 -0.88 9.79 3.00
N THR A 83 -0.44 10.37 4.11
CA THR A 83 -0.90 11.68 4.58
C THR A 83 -0.62 12.79 3.55
N LEU A 84 0.57 12.80 2.95
CA LEU A 84 0.92 13.76 1.90
C LEU A 84 0.03 13.61 0.67
N CYS A 85 -0.31 12.38 0.27
CA CYS A 85 -1.23 12.14 -0.83
C CYS A 85 -2.61 12.71 -0.54
N ILE A 86 -3.20 12.40 0.62
CA ILE A 86 -4.56 12.88 0.95
C ILE A 86 -4.62 14.41 1.08
N LYS A 87 -3.58 15.04 1.65
CA LYS A 87 -3.48 16.50 1.72
C LYS A 87 -3.39 17.19 0.35
N ASN A 88 -3.00 16.46 -0.71
CA ASN A 88 -2.84 16.98 -2.07
C ASN A 88 -3.78 16.29 -3.07
N ILE A 89 -4.92 15.77 -2.59
CA ILE A 89 -5.84 14.94 -3.38
C ILE A 89 -6.36 15.63 -4.66
N ASP A 90 -6.30 16.95 -4.73
CA ASP A 90 -6.66 17.73 -5.91
C ASP A 90 -5.76 17.47 -7.13
N ILE A 91 -4.54 16.96 -6.96
CA ILE A 91 -3.66 16.54 -8.08
C ILE A 91 -3.14 15.11 -7.98
N ILE A 92 -3.44 14.38 -6.92
CA ILE A 92 -2.94 13.02 -6.72
C ILE A 92 -4.09 12.03 -6.56
N SER A 93 -3.97 10.92 -7.27
CA SER A 93 -4.75 9.72 -7.04
C SER A 93 -3.87 8.66 -6.40
N VAL A 94 -4.38 8.01 -5.36
CA VAL A 94 -3.66 7.06 -4.53
C VAL A 94 -4.36 5.70 -4.47
N CYS A 95 -3.57 4.66 -4.66
CA CYS A 95 -3.91 3.28 -4.39
C CYS A 95 -3.08 2.82 -3.19
N ALA A 96 -3.69 2.74 -2.01
CA ALA A 96 -3.02 2.41 -0.76
C ALA A 96 -2.88 0.89 -0.60
N GLY A 97 -1.74 0.35 -1.06
CA GLY A 97 -1.39 -1.06 -0.97
C GLY A 97 -0.90 -1.45 0.42
N THR A 98 -1.79 -1.89 1.30
CA THR A 98 -1.44 -2.28 2.68
C THR A 98 -2.36 -3.35 3.26
N HIS A 99 -1.75 -4.30 3.98
CA HIS A 99 -2.47 -5.21 4.87
C HIS A 99 -2.47 -4.70 6.31
N ASN A 100 -1.66 -3.72 6.68
CA ASN A 100 -1.60 -3.20 8.04
C ASN A 100 -2.89 -2.45 8.42
N GLU A 101 -3.47 -2.81 9.57
CA GLU A 101 -4.71 -2.26 10.10
C GLU A 101 -4.58 -0.78 10.47
N ASP A 102 -3.50 -0.39 11.16
CA ASP A 102 -3.27 1.00 11.59
C ASP A 102 -3.14 1.95 10.38
N SER A 103 -2.40 1.56 9.34
CA SER A 103 -2.30 2.32 8.09
C SER A 103 -3.64 2.40 7.36
N SER A 104 -4.50 1.38 7.49
CA SER A 104 -5.83 1.37 6.88
C SER A 104 -6.80 2.29 7.64
N ALA A 105 -6.76 2.24 8.98
CA ALA A 105 -7.50 3.15 9.84
C ALA A 105 -7.05 4.60 9.65
N LEU A 106 -5.75 4.83 9.48
CA LEU A 106 -5.21 6.15 9.14
C LEU A 106 -5.82 6.70 7.85
N LEU A 107 -5.94 5.89 6.79
CA LEU A 107 -6.57 6.34 5.54
C LEU A 107 -8.03 6.76 5.77
N ILE A 108 -8.81 5.95 6.49
CA ILE A 108 -10.19 6.27 6.84
C ILE A 108 -10.26 7.63 7.55
N ASN A 109 -9.46 7.80 8.61
CA ASN A 109 -9.42 9.04 9.39
C ASN A 109 -9.00 10.24 8.54
N LEU A 110 -8.04 10.07 7.62
CA LEU A 110 -7.60 11.15 6.73
C LEU A 110 -8.72 11.59 5.78
N LEU A 111 -9.49 10.65 5.23
CA LEU A 111 -10.63 10.97 4.36
C LEU A 111 -11.73 11.72 5.13
N GLU A 112 -12.07 11.24 6.32
CA GLU A 112 -13.06 11.89 7.19
C GLU A 112 -12.61 13.31 7.58
N ASN A 113 -11.37 13.46 8.06
CA ASN A 113 -10.83 14.76 8.49
C ASN A 113 -10.73 15.79 7.35
N HIS A 114 -10.61 15.35 6.10
CA HIS A 114 -10.54 16.23 4.93
C HIS A 114 -11.88 16.33 4.19
N ASN A 115 -12.97 15.79 4.74
CA ASN A 115 -14.30 15.74 4.12
C ASN A 115 -14.29 15.15 2.69
N ILE A 116 -13.45 14.14 2.46
CA ILE A 116 -13.36 13.44 1.18
C ILE A 116 -14.38 12.28 1.20
N SER A 117 -15.16 12.15 0.12
CA SER A 117 -16.15 11.08 0.02
C SER A 117 -15.50 9.69 0.06
N LYS A 118 -16.19 8.72 0.65
CA LYS A 118 -15.71 7.34 0.76
C LYS A 118 -15.52 6.67 -0.62
N ASP A 119 -16.32 7.09 -1.59
CA ASP A 119 -16.32 6.64 -2.97
C ASP A 119 -15.52 7.56 -3.91
N ASP A 120 -14.69 8.47 -3.38
CA ASP A 120 -13.85 9.33 -4.20
C ASP A 120 -12.94 8.49 -5.12
N LYS A 121 -13.12 8.67 -6.44
CA LYS A 121 -12.44 7.89 -7.49
C LYS A 121 -10.92 8.06 -7.51
N ARG A 122 -10.38 9.00 -6.73
CA ARG A 122 -8.94 9.22 -6.59
C ARG A 122 -8.33 8.33 -5.51
N VAL A 123 -9.12 7.71 -4.64
CA VAL A 123 -8.62 6.95 -3.50
C VAL A 123 -9.11 5.51 -3.57
N TYR A 124 -8.19 4.56 -3.49
CA TYR A 124 -8.49 3.13 -3.38
C TYR A 124 -7.69 2.51 -2.25
N PHE A 125 -8.34 1.71 -1.42
CA PHE A 125 -7.67 0.71 -0.60
C PHE A 125 -7.26 -0.45 -1.50
N SER A 126 -6.04 -0.98 -1.33
CA SER A 126 -5.60 -2.12 -2.13
C SER A 126 -4.92 -3.19 -1.30
N GLN A 127 -5.30 -4.43 -1.57
CA GLN A 127 -4.79 -5.61 -0.89
C GLN A 127 -4.59 -6.74 -1.90
N LEU A 128 -3.62 -7.61 -1.64
CA LEU A 128 -3.55 -8.90 -2.31
C LEU A 128 -4.79 -9.72 -1.99
N LEU A 129 -5.30 -10.47 -2.97
CA LEU A 129 -6.41 -11.41 -2.74
C LEU A 129 -5.96 -12.56 -1.82
N GLY A 130 -6.79 -12.87 -0.82
CA GLY A 130 -6.52 -13.94 0.14
C GLY A 130 -5.66 -13.54 1.34
N MET A 131 -5.39 -12.24 1.52
CA MET A 131 -4.59 -11.72 2.64
C MET A 131 -5.31 -10.56 3.32
N SER A 132 -5.60 -10.71 4.62
CA SER A 132 -6.29 -9.70 5.42
C SER A 132 -7.58 -9.20 4.82
N ASP A 133 -8.33 -10.12 4.19
CA ASP A 133 -9.58 -9.82 3.51
C ASP A 133 -10.61 -9.16 4.45
N HIS A 134 -10.57 -9.47 5.75
CA HIS A 134 -11.42 -8.84 6.76
C HIS A 134 -11.28 -7.29 6.78
N ILE A 135 -10.10 -6.74 6.46
CA ILE A 135 -9.90 -5.29 6.37
C ILE A 135 -10.60 -4.76 5.10
N SER A 136 -10.21 -5.30 3.93
CA SER A 136 -10.76 -4.83 2.64
C SER A 136 -12.27 -5.03 2.51
N TYR A 137 -12.83 -6.15 3.00
CA TYR A 137 -14.27 -6.41 2.93
C TYR A 137 -15.07 -5.51 3.86
N ASN A 138 -14.56 -5.21 5.06
CA ASN A 138 -15.22 -4.26 5.95
C ASN A 138 -15.17 -2.84 5.39
N ALA A 139 -14.03 -2.42 4.82
CA ALA A 139 -13.92 -1.13 4.14
C ALA A 139 -14.90 -1.02 2.96
N ALA A 140 -14.96 -2.03 2.09
CA ALA A 140 -15.90 -2.07 0.97
C ALA A 140 -17.36 -2.00 1.45
N LYS A 141 -17.72 -2.78 2.48
CA LYS A 141 -19.07 -2.76 3.08
C LYS A 141 -19.45 -1.39 3.65
N LYS A 142 -18.46 -0.59 4.09
CA LYS A 142 -18.66 0.78 4.58
C LYS A 142 -18.70 1.84 3.45
N GLY A 143 -18.61 1.41 2.19
CA GLY A 143 -18.70 2.28 1.02
C GLY A 143 -17.37 2.81 0.51
N PHE A 144 -16.24 2.32 1.01
CA PHE A 144 -14.92 2.73 0.51
C PHE A 144 -14.56 1.99 -0.78
N ASN A 145 -13.87 2.69 -1.67
CA ASN A 145 -13.29 2.10 -2.87
C ASN A 145 -12.17 1.10 -2.53
N VAL A 146 -12.32 -0.16 -2.96
CA VAL A 146 -11.40 -1.26 -2.65
C VAL A 146 -11.02 -1.99 -3.93
N ALA A 147 -9.72 -2.25 -4.10
CA ALA A 147 -9.17 -3.02 -5.21
C ALA A 147 -8.38 -4.24 -4.70
N LYS A 148 -8.71 -5.43 -5.20
CA LYS A 148 -7.95 -6.65 -4.91
C LYS A 148 -6.94 -6.93 -6.03
N TYR A 149 -5.68 -7.09 -5.66
CA TYR A 149 -4.65 -7.52 -6.60
C TYR A 149 -4.68 -9.03 -6.74
N VAL A 150 -5.02 -9.49 -7.94
CA VAL A 150 -5.22 -10.90 -8.26
C VAL A 150 -4.15 -11.31 -9.27
N PRO A 151 -3.20 -12.20 -8.91
CA PRO A 151 -2.36 -12.85 -9.91
C PRO A 151 -3.25 -13.76 -10.77
N TYR A 152 -3.15 -13.65 -12.08
CA TYR A 152 -3.92 -14.45 -13.01
C TYR A 152 -3.03 -14.95 -14.15
N GLY A 153 -3.06 -16.25 -14.41
CA GLY A 153 -2.27 -16.91 -15.44
C GLY A 153 -2.06 -18.40 -15.17
N PRO A 154 -1.43 -19.12 -16.10
CA PRO A 154 -1.05 -20.52 -15.91
C PRO A 154 -0.18 -20.71 -14.66
N VAL A 155 -0.32 -21.86 -13.98
CA VAL A 155 0.39 -22.16 -12.72
C VAL A 155 1.90 -21.96 -12.83
N LYS A 156 2.50 -22.40 -13.94
CA LYS A 156 3.95 -22.26 -14.18
C LYS A 156 4.41 -20.81 -14.16
N ASP A 157 3.61 -19.90 -14.71
CA ASP A 157 3.96 -18.49 -14.86
C ASP A 157 3.75 -17.72 -13.55
N VAL A 158 2.80 -18.14 -12.71
CA VAL A 158 2.52 -17.52 -11.41
C VAL A 158 3.37 -18.10 -10.27
N LEU A 159 4.09 -19.20 -10.48
CA LEU A 159 4.88 -19.87 -9.45
C LEU A 159 5.91 -18.94 -8.77
N PRO A 160 6.68 -18.10 -9.51
CA PRO A 160 7.62 -17.15 -8.87
C PRO A 160 6.90 -16.08 -8.01
N TYR A 161 5.66 -15.74 -8.34
CA TYR A 161 4.84 -14.86 -7.50
C TYR A 161 4.43 -15.59 -6.21
N LEU A 162 3.97 -16.84 -6.31
CA LEU A 162 3.54 -17.64 -5.15
C LEU A 162 4.68 -17.90 -4.17
N ILE A 163 5.89 -18.24 -4.66
CA ILE A 163 7.08 -18.45 -3.82
C ILE A 163 7.38 -17.19 -2.99
N ARG A 164 7.41 -16.02 -3.64
CA ARG A 164 7.66 -14.74 -2.93
C ARG A 164 6.58 -14.44 -1.89
N ARG A 165 5.31 -14.80 -2.16
CA ARG A 165 4.23 -14.66 -1.17
C ARG A 165 4.41 -15.62 0.00
N ALA A 166 4.88 -16.85 -0.24
CA ALA A 166 5.18 -17.78 0.83
C ALA A 166 6.29 -17.22 1.74
N GLU A 167 7.39 -16.74 1.16
CA GLU A 167 8.51 -16.12 1.89
C GLU A 167 8.08 -14.88 2.69
N GLU A 168 7.31 -13.97 2.07
CA GLU A 168 6.80 -12.77 2.73
C GLU A 168 5.81 -13.11 3.86
N ASN A 169 4.95 -14.13 3.68
CA ASN A 169 4.01 -14.55 4.72
C ASN A 169 4.72 -15.19 5.92
N THR A 170 5.88 -15.82 5.72
CA THR A 170 6.72 -16.30 6.83
C THR A 170 7.27 -15.14 7.67
N SER A 171 7.62 -14.00 7.05
CA SER A 171 8.05 -12.80 7.78
C SER A 171 6.88 -11.97 8.35
N ILE A 172 5.65 -12.14 7.80
CA ILE A 172 4.40 -11.53 8.31
C ILE A 172 3.68 -12.44 9.35
N ALA A 173 4.37 -13.43 9.94
CA ALA A 173 3.77 -14.43 10.84
C ALA A 173 2.81 -13.86 11.93
N GLY A 174 3.05 -12.64 12.43
CA GLY A 174 2.18 -11.99 13.41
C GLY A 174 0.76 -11.68 12.92
N GLN A 175 0.54 -11.45 11.63
CA GLN A 175 -0.77 -11.01 11.11
C GLN A 175 -1.71 -12.18 10.81
N MET A 176 -1.17 -13.28 10.26
CA MET A 176 -1.88 -14.55 10.09
C MET A 176 -2.37 -15.11 11.43
N GLY A 177 -1.53 -15.02 12.48
CA GLY A 177 -1.91 -15.43 13.83
C GLY A 177 -3.12 -14.66 14.36
N ARG A 178 -3.16 -13.34 14.19
CA ARG A 178 -4.30 -12.50 14.60
C ARG A 178 -5.58 -12.84 13.84
N GLU A 179 -5.49 -13.06 12.53
CA GLU A 179 -6.65 -13.46 11.73
C GLU A 179 -7.26 -14.77 12.24
N LEU A 180 -6.41 -15.77 12.51
CA LEU A 180 -6.87 -17.02 13.10
C LEU A 180 -7.53 -16.80 14.47
N SER A 181 -6.92 -15.99 15.33
CA SER A 181 -7.50 -15.63 16.63
C SER A 181 -8.87 -14.96 16.49
N ASN A 182 -9.03 -14.03 15.54
CA ASN A 182 -10.29 -13.34 15.26
C ASN A 182 -11.37 -14.31 14.76
N ILE A 183 -11.02 -15.25 13.87
CA ILE A 183 -11.95 -16.29 13.39
C ILE A 183 -12.39 -17.20 14.53
N ILE A 184 -11.46 -17.64 15.38
CA ILE A 184 -11.77 -18.48 16.54
C ILE A 184 -12.72 -17.74 17.50
N ALA A 185 -12.43 -16.47 17.80
CA ALA A 185 -13.27 -15.63 18.66
C ALA A 185 -14.68 -15.46 18.09
N GLU A 186 -14.79 -15.15 16.79
CA GLU A 186 -16.10 -14.99 16.12
C GLU A 186 -16.88 -16.31 16.07
N LYS A 187 -16.22 -17.44 15.83
CA LYS A 187 -16.84 -18.77 15.87
C LYS A 187 -17.38 -19.09 17.26
N LYS A 188 -16.64 -18.75 18.32
CA LYS A 188 -17.08 -18.93 19.72
C LYS A 188 -18.29 -18.05 20.03
N ARG A 189 -18.26 -16.76 19.63
CA ARG A 189 -19.39 -15.83 19.81
C ARG A 189 -20.67 -16.38 19.19
N ARG A 190 -20.61 -16.88 17.95
CA ARG A 190 -21.77 -17.45 17.23
C ARG A 190 -22.28 -18.79 17.79
N LYS A 191 -21.43 -19.58 18.45
CA LYS A 191 -21.87 -20.83 19.12
C LYS A 191 -22.63 -20.57 20.41
N ASN A 192 -22.39 -19.42 21.04
CA ASN A 192 -23.01 -19.02 22.30
C ASN A 192 -24.20 -18.07 22.08
N THR A 193 -24.64 -17.89 20.83
CA THR A 193 -25.87 -17.16 20.44
C THR A 193 -26.82 -18.17 19.83
#